data_AF-A0A1I2F9L1-F1
#
_entry.id   AF-A0A1I2F9L1-F1
#
_cell.length_a   1.000
_cell.length_b   1.000
_cell.length_c   1.000
_cell.angle_alpha   90.00
_cell.angle_beta   90.00
_cell.angle_gamma   90.00
#
_symmetry.space_group_name_H-M   'P 1'
#
loop_
_entity.id
_entity.type
_entity.pdbx_description
1 polymer ?
#
loop_
_entity_poly.entity_id
_entity_poly.type
_entity_poly.pdbx_seq_one_letter_code
_entity_poly.pdbx_strand_id
1 'polypeptide(L)' 'MPQLILEDLNLAAAERRLCVAALEQGGNIVSAAQLLGITRHAMKRRIVKLRIVWPRPAPQISAASPSIWPSA' A
#
# COMPACT_ATOMS: atom_id res chain seq x y z
N MET A 1 -0.26 -14.18 -7.30
CA MET A 1 0.29 -13.23 -6.31
C MET A 1 1.78 -13.11 -6.58
N PRO A 2 2.38 -11.91 -6.51
CA PRO A 2 3.81 -11.76 -6.66
C PRO A 2 4.57 -12.53 -5.58
N GLN A 3 5.77 -12.98 -5.89
CA GLN A 3 6.67 -13.61 -4.92
C GLN A 3 7.02 -12.58 -3.84
N LEU A 4 6.81 -12.95 -2.57
CA LEU A 4 7.05 -12.08 -1.43
C LEU A 4 8.18 -12.67 -0.57
N ILE A 5 9.29 -11.94 -0.46
CA ILE A 5 10.45 -12.36 0.31
C ILE A 5 10.34 -11.76 1.72
N LEU A 6 10.43 -12.63 2.73
CA LEU A 6 10.52 -12.25 4.13
C LEU A 6 12.00 -12.20 4.50
N GLU A 7 12.47 -11.02 4.91
CA GLU A 7 13.88 -10.80 5.28
C GLU A 7 14.22 -11.36 6.66
N ASP A 8 13.22 -11.50 7.52
CA ASP A 8 13.34 -11.98 8.88
C ASP A 8 12.16 -12.89 9.28
N LEU A 9 12.29 -13.56 10.41
CA LEU A 9 11.22 -14.36 11.02
C LEU A 9 10.28 -13.51 11.89
N ASN A 10 10.12 -12.22 11.57
CA ASN A 10 9.23 -11.34 12.31
C ASN A 10 7.80 -11.44 11.75
N LEU A 11 6.93 -12.12 12.49
CA LEU A 11 5.53 -12.34 12.09
C LEU A 11 4.78 -11.03 11.81
N ALA A 12 5.00 -10.00 12.62
CA ALA A 12 4.30 -8.72 12.45
C ALA A 12 4.76 -7.99 11.19
N ALA A 13 6.06 -8.02 10.90
CA ALA A 13 6.62 -7.44 9.67
C ALA A 13 6.13 -8.20 8.43
N ALA A 14 6.14 -9.52 8.48
CA ALA A 14 5.64 -10.40 7.42
C ALA A 14 4.16 -10.16 7.14
N GLU A 15 3.33 -10.12 8.19
CA GLU A 15 1.89 -9.84 8.05
C GLU A 15 1.65 -8.46 7.43
N ARG A 16 2.42 -7.45 7.84
CA ARG A 16 2.34 -6.10 7.27
C ARG A 16 2.69 -6.10 5.79
N ARG A 17 3.78 -6.75 5.38
CA ARG A 17 4.19 -6.85 3.97
C ARG A 17 3.13 -7.55 3.11
N LEU A 18 2.57 -8.66 3.59
CA LEU A 18 1.49 -9.38 2.90
C LEU A 18 0.25 -8.50 2.71
N CYS A 19 -0.17 -7.79 3.76
CA CYS A 19 -1.33 -6.89 3.67
C CYS A 19 -1.09 -5.75 2.68
N VAL A 20 0.10 -5.15 2.67
CA VAL A 20 0.45 -4.09 1.71
C VAL A 20 0.45 -4.63 0.28
N ALA A 21 1.09 -5.77 0.02
CA ALA A 21 1.11 -6.37 -1.31
C ALA A 21 -0.30 -6.72 -1.81
N ALA A 22 -1.17 -7.24 -0.94
CA ALA A 22 -2.55 -7.51 -1.29
C ALA A 22 -3.36 -6.23 -1.60
N LEU A 23 -3.13 -5.14 -0.87
CA LEU A 23 -3.76 -3.84 -1.13
C LEU A 23 -3.28 -3.23 -2.45
N GLU A 24 -1.98 -3.30 -2.73
CA GLU A 24 -1.39 -2.81 -3.98
C GLU A 24 -1.89 -3.63 -5.18
N GLN A 25 -1.95 -4.95 -5.05
CA GLN A 25 -2.44 -5.82 -6.13
C GLN A 25 -3.97 -5.71 -6.31
N GLY A 26 -4.73 -5.61 -5.22
CA GLY A 26 -6.19 -5.58 -5.26
C GLY A 26 -6.78 -4.20 -5.57
N GLY A 27 -6.04 -3.12 -5.35
CA GLY A 27 -6.49 -1.73 -5.55
C GLY A 27 -7.60 -1.25 -4.60
N ASN A 28 -8.28 -2.17 -3.91
CA ASN A 28 -9.32 -1.89 -2.93
C ASN A 28 -9.31 -2.94 -1.80
N ILE A 29 -9.97 -2.61 -0.69
CA ILE A 29 -9.97 -3.46 0.52
C ILE A 29 -10.64 -4.82 0.29
N VAL A 30 -11.69 -4.87 -0.55
CA VAL A 30 -12.47 -6.10 -0.79
C VAL A 30 -11.65 -7.10 -1.60
N SER A 31 -11.09 -6.66 -2.72
CA SER A 31 -10.22 -7.47 -3.58
C SER A 31 -8.95 -7.90 -2.84
N ALA A 32 -8.35 -7.03 -2.03
CA ALA A 32 -7.20 -7.38 -1.19
C ALA A 32 -7.54 -8.47 -0.15
N ALA A 33 -8.72 -8.38 0.48
CA ALA A 33 -9.17 -9.39 1.43
C ALA A 33 -9.41 -10.75 0.75
N GLN A 34 -9.97 -10.75 -0.47
CA GLN A 34 -10.16 -11.95 -1.28
C GLN A 34 -8.82 -12.62 -1.63
N LEU A 35 -7.80 -11.85 -2.03
CA LEU A 35 -6.46 -12.36 -2.33
C LEU A 35 -5.82 -13.07 -1.12
N LEU A 36 -6.09 -12.59 0.10
CA LEU A 36 -5.58 -13.18 1.34
C LEU A 36 -6.50 -14.27 1.93
N GLY A 37 -7.67 -14.52 1.32
CA GLY A 37 -8.65 -15.48 1.84
C GLY A 37 -9.28 -15.07 3.18
N ILE A 38 -9.40 -13.78 3.46
CA ILE A 38 -9.97 -13.25 4.71
C ILE A 38 -11.20 -12.38 4.44
N THR A 39 -11.94 -12.06 5.51
CA THR A 39 -13.06 -11.11 5.40
C THR A 39 -12.58 -9.66 5.30
N ARG A 40 -13.41 -8.79 4.70
CA ARG A 40 -13.18 -7.33 4.68
C ARG A 40 -12.97 -6.75 6.09
N HIS A 41 -13.70 -7.27 7.09
CA HIS A 41 -13.57 -6.81 8.47
C HIS A 41 -12.20 -7.19 9.06
N ALA A 42 -11.74 -8.41 8.83
CA ALA A 42 -10.40 -8.83 9.22
C ALA A 42 -9.32 -7.96 8.56
N MET A 43 -9.49 -7.63 7.28
CA MET A 43 -8.59 -6.74 6.55
C MET A 43 -8.53 -5.33 7.16
N LYS A 44 -9.68 -4.71 7.46
CA LYS A 44 -9.71 -3.39 8.13
C LYS A 44 -9.01 -3.42 9.49
N ARG A 45 -9.22 -4.46 10.30
CA ARG A 45 -8.52 -4.59 11.60
C ARG A 45 -7.01 -4.69 11.43
N ARG A 46 -6.54 -5.43 10.42
CA ARG A 46 -5.10 -5.55 10.10
C ARG A 46 -4.49 -4.22 9.69
N ILE A 47 -5.18 -3.43 8.86
CA ILE A 47 -4.74 -2.07 8.48
C ILE A 47 -4.50 -1.21 9.73
N VAL A 48 -5.45 -1.21 10.67
CA VAL A 48 -5.32 -0.45 11.92
C VAL A 48 -4.21 -1.00 12.81
N LYS A 49 -4.20 -2.32 13.05
CA LYS A 49 -3.24 -3.00 13.94
C LYS A 49 -1.79 -2.84 13.47
N LEU A 50 -1.56 -2.96 12.17
CA LEU A 50 -0.23 -2.92 11.54
C LEU A 50 0.16 -1.51 11.09
N ARG A 51 -0.67 -0.50 11.40
CA ARG A 51 -0.48 0.91 11.02
C ARG A 51 -0.13 1.08 9.55
N ILE A 52 -0.91 0.45 8.68
CA ILE A 52 -0.74 0.54 7.23
C ILE A 52 -1.44 1.83 6.75
N VAL A 53 -0.69 2.70 6.07
CA VAL A 53 -1.25 3.92 5.46
C VAL A 53 -1.94 3.51 4.16
N TRP A 54 -3.28 3.56 4.15
CA TRP A 54 -4.10 3.22 2.99
C TRP A 54 -5.42 4.02 2.98
N PRO A 55 -5.90 4.54 1.84
CA PRO A 55 -5.25 4.53 0.52
C PRO A 55 -3.95 5.34 0.52
N ARG A 56 -2.94 4.90 -0.25
CA ARG A 56 -1.70 5.66 -0.36
C ARG A 56 -2.07 7.02 -0.98
N PRO A 57 -1.67 8.15 -0.37
CA PRO A 57 -1.83 9.46 -1.01
C PRO A 57 -1.23 9.37 -2.42
N ALA A 58 -1.97 9.83 -3.43
CA ALA A 58 -1.42 9.93 -4.77
C ALA A 58 -0.10 10.73 -4.69
N PRO A 59 0.99 10.29 -5.35
CA PRO A 59 2.18 11.11 -5.40
C PRO A 59 1.77 12.45 -6.01
N GLN A 60 1.77 13.49 -5.18
CA GLN A 60 1.63 14.85 -5.65
C GLN A 60 2.84 15.12 -6.53
N ILE A 61 2.67 14.91 -7.83
CA ILE A 61 3.61 15.33 -8.86
C ILE A 61 3.72 16.83 -8.64
N SER A 62 4.81 17.26 -7.99
CA SER A 62 5.09 18.67 -7.82
C SER A 62 5.31 19.19 -9.22
N ALA A 63 4.30 19.88 -9.76
CA ALA A 63 4.41 20.55 -11.04
C ALA A 63 5.56 21.53 -10.90
N ALA A 64 6.73 21.16 -11.44
CA ALA A 64 7.84 22.08 -11.59
C ALA A 64 7.30 23.23 -12.44
N SER A 65 7.12 24.40 -11.81
CA SER A 65 6.75 25.62 -12.52
C SER A 65 7.74 25.82 -13.66
N PRO A 66 7.30 25.93 -14.92
CA PRO A 66 8.19 26.32 -15.99
C PRO A 66 8.53 27.80 -15.75
N SER A 67 9.71 28.05 -15.18
CA SER A 67 10.31 29.39 -15.11
C SER A 67 10.63 29.84 -16.53
N ILE A 68 9.69 30.54 -17.16
CA ILE A 68 9.92 31.25 -18.41
C ILE A 68 10.29 32.69 -18.02
N TRP A 69 11.58 33.01 -18.06
CA TRP A 69 12.07 34.38 -18.14
C TRP A 69 12.65 34.60 -19.54
N PRO A 70 12.11 35.54 -20.34
CA PRO A 70 12.85 36.10 -21.46
C PRO A 70 13.61 37.35 -20.97
N SER A 71 14.93 37.35 -21.18
CA SER A 71 15.76 38.54 -21.11
C SER A 71 15.45 39.45 -22.30
N ALA A 72 15.12 40.70 -22.02
CA ALA A 72 15.11 41.81 -22.98
C ALA A 72 15.81 43.01 -22.33
#